data_AF-A0A951R5N7-F1
#
_entry.id   AF-A0A951R5N7-F1
#
_cell.length_a   1.000
_cell.length_b   1.000
_cell.length_c   1.000
_cell.angle_alpha   90.00
_cell.angle_beta   90.00
_cell.angle_gamma   90.00
#
_symmetry.space_group_name_H-M   'P 1'
#
loop_
_entity.id
_entity.type
_entity.pdbx_description
1 polymer ?
#
loop_
_entity_poly.entity_id
_entity_poly.type
_entity_poly.pdbx_seq_one_letter_code
_entity_poly.pdbx_strand_id
1 'polypeptide(L)'
;GGRGKNQKEKRKMKLLKRKRERLSKEKNKKEKEGENKKAQKKEMKDIDTKAKSIGVKKFKKSESERKFDRLIEIGSLEELNYLVSVLSPKEIDKFIDHYKQMKHSGNIENKKTYKVVTGSKDYRGLIKNLKSGLGEDLSKEYELLKGEISGLRKRGEDVLIEDLKLTSVPFKIKLFLATADKKDLYKVKKIFEDVKADLEKNKIEMSKKEEEIKKRLKEKEEDKRKEETASQDIIIKKEKGFAKKGISKDKESKKKLSALSSPTFSKKKNPKKKNNQKD
;
A
#
# COMPACT_ATOMS: atom_id res chain seq x y z
N GLY A 1 19.75 59.05 -23.23
CA GLY A 1 19.45 57.64 -22.92
C GLY A 1 20.15 56.67 -23.87
N GLY A 2 21.41 56.31 -23.62
CA GLY A 2 22.22 55.44 -24.51
C GLY A 2 22.68 54.09 -23.91
N ARG A 3 22.58 53.87 -22.59
CA ARG A 3 23.16 52.67 -21.94
C ARG A 3 22.27 51.41 -22.01
N GLY A 4 20.95 51.57 -22.18
CA GLY A 4 20.00 50.44 -22.20
C GLY A 4 19.93 49.67 -23.53
N LYS A 5 20.23 50.30 -24.67
CA LYS A 5 20.18 49.66 -26.01
C LYS A 5 21.34 48.67 -26.19
N ASN A 6 22.55 49.05 -25.79
CA ASN A 6 23.75 48.19 -25.88
C ASN A 6 23.66 46.90 -25.03
N GLN A 7 22.95 46.94 -23.89
CA GLN A 7 22.81 45.77 -23.04
C GLN A 7 21.79 44.77 -23.59
N LYS A 8 20.72 45.26 -24.25
CA LYS A 8 19.74 44.42 -24.95
C LYS A 8 20.35 43.74 -26.17
N GLU A 9 21.17 44.44 -26.96
CA GLU A 9 21.87 43.84 -28.10
C GLU A 9 22.88 42.77 -27.69
N LYS A 10 23.68 43.01 -26.64
CA LYS A 10 24.62 42.00 -26.11
C LYS A 10 23.90 40.73 -25.64
N ARG A 11 22.72 40.85 -25.01
CA ARG A 11 21.90 39.70 -24.63
C ARG A 11 21.32 38.96 -25.84
N LYS A 12 20.85 39.68 -26.87
CA LYS A 12 20.32 39.10 -28.11
C LYS A 12 21.40 38.33 -28.90
N MET A 13 22.61 38.89 -29.00
CA MET A 13 23.76 38.23 -29.62
C MET A 13 24.20 36.97 -28.86
N LYS A 14 24.23 37.01 -27.52
CA LYS A 14 24.56 35.84 -26.70
C LYS A 14 23.52 34.72 -26.85
N LEU A 15 22.24 35.07 -27.01
CA LEU A 15 21.17 34.11 -27.25
C LEU A 15 21.28 33.46 -28.65
N LEU A 16 21.56 34.25 -29.68
CA LEU A 16 21.76 33.76 -31.05
C LEU A 16 22.96 32.83 -31.17
N LYS A 17 24.07 33.15 -30.49
CA LYS A 17 25.28 32.30 -30.47
C LYS A 17 24.99 30.93 -29.83
N ARG A 18 24.27 30.91 -28.71
CA ARG A 18 23.81 29.66 -28.05
C ARG A 18 22.85 28.84 -28.91
N LYS A 19 21.97 29.50 -29.67
CA LYS A 19 21.02 28.81 -30.57
C LYS A 19 21.74 28.15 -31.75
N ARG A 20 22.76 28.81 -32.32
CA ARG A 20 23.62 28.24 -33.38
C ARG A 20 24.45 27.05 -32.89
N GLU A 21 25.01 27.11 -31.69
CA GLU A 21 25.76 25.97 -31.09
C GLU A 21 24.88 24.75 -30.79
N ARG A 22 23.61 24.96 -30.39
CA ARG A 22 22.67 23.84 -30.20
C ARG A 22 22.30 23.18 -31.53
N LEU A 23 22.06 23.97 -32.56
CA LEU A 23 21.73 23.46 -33.89
C LEU A 23 22.89 22.72 -34.55
N SER A 24 24.15 23.14 -34.34
CA SER A 24 25.31 22.41 -34.87
C SER A 24 25.55 21.08 -34.15
N LYS A 25 25.35 21.03 -32.82
CA LYS A 25 25.44 19.78 -32.05
C LYS A 25 24.35 18.77 -32.43
N GLU A 26 23.15 19.25 -32.74
CA GLU A 26 22.02 18.39 -33.12
C GLU A 26 22.17 17.81 -34.54
N LYS A 27 22.74 18.57 -35.49
CA LYS A 27 23.09 18.05 -36.83
C LYS A 27 24.16 16.97 -36.76
N ASN A 28 25.24 17.18 -36.00
CA ASN A 28 26.32 16.19 -35.85
C ASN A 28 25.85 14.91 -35.13
N LYS A 29 24.82 14.98 -34.29
CA LYS A 29 24.24 13.80 -33.64
C LYS A 29 23.41 12.95 -34.62
N LYS A 30 22.66 13.59 -35.52
CA LYS A 30 21.85 12.90 -36.54
C LYS A 30 22.70 12.26 -37.64
N GLU A 31 23.85 12.84 -38.02
CA GLU A 31 24.78 12.23 -38.97
C GLU A 31 25.43 10.96 -38.39
N LYS A 32 25.84 10.97 -37.11
CA LYS A 32 26.39 9.79 -36.43
C LYS A 32 25.35 8.66 -36.24
N GLU A 33 24.07 8.99 -36.03
CA GLU A 33 22.99 8.00 -35.97
C GLU A 33 22.66 7.39 -37.35
N GLY A 34 22.93 8.10 -38.44
CA GLY A 34 22.77 7.60 -39.82
C GLY A 34 23.86 6.61 -40.23
N GLU A 35 25.12 6.86 -39.85
CA GLU A 35 26.24 5.97 -40.14
C GLU A 35 26.18 4.66 -39.34
N ASN A 36 25.80 4.71 -38.06
CA ASN A 36 25.63 3.50 -37.24
C ASN A 36 24.48 2.60 -37.74
N LYS A 37 23.40 3.17 -38.29
CA LYS A 37 22.31 2.39 -38.90
C LYS A 37 22.72 1.72 -40.21
N LYS A 38 23.64 2.31 -40.99
CA LYS A 38 24.17 1.69 -42.22
C LYS A 38 25.19 0.59 -41.93
N ALA A 39 26.02 0.73 -40.89
CA ALA A 39 26.95 -0.32 -40.44
C ALA A 39 26.20 -1.54 -39.88
N GLN A 40 25.19 -1.34 -39.02
CA GLN A 40 24.37 -2.43 -38.48
C GLN A 40 23.56 -3.18 -39.56
N LYS A 41 23.14 -2.50 -40.64
CA LYS A 41 22.43 -3.13 -41.76
C LYS A 41 23.34 -3.96 -42.68
N LYS A 42 24.65 -3.70 -42.71
CA LYS A 42 25.63 -4.53 -43.43
C LYS A 42 26.00 -5.77 -42.59
N GLU A 43 26.26 -5.60 -41.30
CA GLU A 43 26.53 -6.75 -40.41
C GLU A 43 25.35 -7.73 -40.30
N MET A 44 24.09 -7.26 -40.26
CA MET A 44 22.93 -8.17 -40.29
C MET A 44 22.79 -8.96 -41.59
N LYS A 45 23.25 -8.43 -42.73
CA LYS A 45 23.18 -9.13 -44.03
C LYS A 45 24.28 -10.18 -44.20
N ASP A 46 25.43 -9.96 -43.58
CA ASP A 46 26.56 -10.91 -43.62
C ASP A 46 26.39 -12.06 -42.61
N ILE A 47 25.61 -11.86 -41.54
CA ILE A 47 25.24 -12.94 -40.59
C ILE A 47 24.16 -13.87 -41.20
N ASP A 48 23.19 -13.34 -41.94
CA ASP A 48 22.12 -14.14 -42.56
C ASP A 48 22.61 -15.03 -43.72
N THR A 49 23.71 -14.66 -44.39
CA THR A 49 24.32 -15.49 -45.44
C THR A 49 25.23 -16.57 -44.88
N LYS A 50 25.90 -16.33 -43.73
CA LYS A 50 26.65 -17.37 -42.98
C LYS A 50 25.76 -18.35 -42.21
N ALA A 51 24.56 -17.94 -41.80
CA ALA A 51 23.59 -18.84 -41.14
C ALA A 51 22.87 -19.79 -42.13
N LYS A 52 22.93 -19.52 -43.45
CA LYS A 52 22.38 -20.41 -44.48
C LYS A 52 23.35 -21.50 -44.93
N SER A 53 24.66 -21.35 -44.71
CA SER A 53 25.67 -22.36 -45.03
C SER A 53 25.95 -23.35 -43.90
N ILE A 54 25.54 -23.01 -42.67
CA ILE A 54 25.48 -23.95 -41.55
C ILE A 54 24.03 -24.42 -41.51
N GLY A 55 23.79 -25.70 -41.81
CA GLY A 55 22.45 -26.30 -41.83
C GLY A 55 21.77 -26.28 -40.46
N VAL A 56 21.34 -25.10 -39.98
CA VAL A 56 20.44 -24.96 -38.85
C VAL A 56 19.07 -25.34 -39.39
N LYS A 57 18.78 -26.65 -39.38
CA LYS A 57 17.40 -27.14 -39.45
C LYS A 57 16.62 -26.27 -38.46
N LYS A 58 15.67 -25.48 -38.96
CA LYS A 58 14.64 -24.86 -38.11
C LYS A 58 13.93 -26.03 -37.43
N PHE A 59 14.38 -26.41 -36.24
CA PHE A 59 13.73 -27.43 -35.45
C PHE A 59 12.31 -26.94 -35.23
N LYS A 60 11.34 -27.64 -35.84
CA LYS A 60 9.93 -27.41 -35.51
C LYS A 60 9.82 -27.70 -34.02
N LYS A 61 9.59 -26.67 -33.22
CA LYS A 61 9.30 -26.81 -31.79
C LYS A 61 8.30 -27.95 -31.61
N SER A 62 8.63 -28.88 -30.72
CA SER A 62 7.73 -29.99 -30.38
C SER A 62 6.39 -29.45 -29.88
N GLU A 63 5.28 -30.19 -30.03
CA GLU A 63 3.99 -29.79 -29.45
C GLU A 63 4.09 -29.53 -27.94
N SER A 64 4.96 -30.28 -27.24
CA SER A 64 5.29 -30.07 -25.84
C SER A 64 5.90 -28.69 -25.57
N GLU A 65 6.86 -28.23 -26.37
CA GLU A 65 7.46 -26.90 -26.21
C GLU A 65 6.44 -25.78 -26.43
N ARG A 66 5.53 -25.95 -27.40
CA ARG A 66 4.44 -24.98 -27.64
C ARG A 66 3.44 -24.92 -26.49
N LYS A 67 3.18 -26.06 -25.83
CA LYS A 67 2.37 -26.10 -24.60
C LYS A 67 3.08 -25.35 -23.47
N PHE A 68 4.39 -25.54 -23.30
CA PHE A 68 5.15 -24.84 -22.26
C PHE A 68 5.24 -23.33 -22.51
N ASP A 69 5.36 -22.88 -23.77
CA ASP A 69 5.33 -21.45 -24.11
C ASP A 69 4.07 -20.74 -23.56
N ARG A 70 2.91 -21.41 -23.53
CA ARG A 70 1.67 -20.88 -22.94
C ARG A 70 1.65 -20.93 -21.41
N LEU A 71 2.42 -21.86 -20.83
CA LEU A 71 2.53 -22.06 -19.39
C LEU A 71 3.64 -21.20 -18.77
N ILE A 72 4.39 -20.44 -19.56
CA ILE A 72 5.47 -19.56 -19.06
C ILE A 72 4.91 -18.27 -18.47
N GLU A 73 3.67 -17.92 -18.79
CA GLU A 73 2.92 -16.83 -18.15
C GLU A 73 2.36 -17.20 -16.77
N ILE A 74 3.02 -18.12 -16.03
CA ILE A 74 2.63 -18.42 -14.65
C ILE A 74 2.82 -17.16 -13.79
N GLY A 75 1.68 -16.61 -13.39
CA GLY A 75 1.49 -15.37 -12.65
C GLY A 75 1.84 -15.50 -11.17
N SER A 76 1.73 -16.72 -10.61
CA SER A 76 1.73 -16.92 -9.16
C SER A 76 2.32 -18.28 -8.76
N LEU A 77 2.69 -18.43 -7.49
CA LEU A 77 3.14 -19.73 -6.97
C LEU A 77 1.97 -20.72 -6.91
N GLU A 78 0.74 -20.23 -6.77
CA GLU A 78 -0.48 -21.01 -6.79
C GLU A 78 -0.75 -21.64 -8.15
N GLU A 79 -0.59 -20.86 -9.23
CA GLU A 79 -0.66 -21.37 -10.60
C GLU A 79 0.44 -22.40 -10.87
N LEU A 80 1.66 -22.17 -10.37
CA LEU A 80 2.74 -23.15 -10.44
C LEU A 80 2.38 -24.44 -9.71
N ASN A 81 1.76 -24.35 -8.53
CA ASN A 81 1.29 -25.52 -7.78
C ASN A 81 0.18 -26.27 -8.51
N TYR A 82 -0.73 -25.55 -9.16
CA TYR A 82 -1.74 -26.16 -10.01
C TYR A 82 -1.09 -26.90 -11.19
N LEU A 83 -0.14 -26.27 -11.87
CA LEU A 83 0.60 -26.90 -12.97
C LEU A 83 1.25 -28.22 -12.54
N VAL A 84 1.95 -28.21 -11.41
CA VAL A 84 2.63 -29.37 -10.83
C VAL A 84 1.64 -30.49 -10.48
N SER A 85 0.39 -30.15 -10.16
CA SER A 85 -0.66 -31.15 -9.88
C SER A 85 -1.26 -31.81 -11.12
N VAL A 86 -1.10 -31.21 -12.30
CA VAL A 86 -1.70 -31.69 -13.56
C VAL A 86 -0.67 -32.38 -14.45
N LEU A 87 0.59 -31.94 -14.41
CA LEU A 87 1.66 -32.48 -15.24
C LEU A 87 2.32 -33.70 -14.60
N SER A 88 2.79 -34.63 -15.44
CA SER A 88 3.62 -35.73 -14.97
C SER A 88 5.02 -35.24 -14.55
N PRO A 89 5.73 -35.95 -13.65
CA PRO A 89 7.08 -35.56 -13.23
C PRO A 89 8.05 -35.33 -14.39
N LYS A 90 7.99 -36.17 -15.43
CA LYS A 90 8.83 -36.03 -16.64
C LYS A 90 8.51 -34.78 -17.45
N GLU A 91 7.24 -34.37 -17.51
CA GLU A 91 6.84 -33.13 -18.17
C GLU A 91 7.27 -31.91 -17.36
N ILE A 92 7.27 -32.02 -16.03
CA ILE A 92 7.75 -30.97 -15.14
C ILE A 92 9.26 -30.77 -15.30
N ASP A 93 10.05 -31.84 -15.39
CA ASP A 93 11.48 -31.73 -15.65
C ASP A 93 11.74 -30.98 -16.98
N LYS A 94 11.03 -31.36 -18.05
CA LYS A 94 11.10 -30.65 -19.34
C LYS A 94 10.66 -29.19 -19.24
N PHE A 95 9.61 -28.92 -18.46
CA PHE A 95 9.15 -27.56 -18.21
C PHE A 95 10.23 -26.73 -17.51
N ILE A 96 10.89 -27.26 -16.48
CA ILE A 96 11.98 -26.57 -15.76
C ILE A 96 13.12 -26.21 -16.72
N ASP A 97 13.54 -27.15 -17.56
CA ASP A 97 14.61 -26.92 -18.53
C ASP A 97 14.22 -25.87 -19.56
N HIS A 98 13.00 -25.97 -20.10
CA HIS A 98 12.45 -25.00 -21.04
C HIS A 98 12.34 -23.60 -20.43
N TYR A 99 11.86 -23.52 -19.18
CA TYR A 99 11.71 -22.27 -18.43
C TYR A 99 13.07 -21.59 -18.21
N LYS A 100 14.13 -22.34 -17.87
CA LYS A 100 15.48 -21.78 -17.69
C LYS A 100 16.13 -21.28 -18.98
N GLN A 101 15.83 -21.91 -20.11
CA GLN A 101 16.39 -21.55 -21.41
C GLN A 101 15.72 -20.31 -22.03
N MET A 102 14.52 -19.97 -21.56
CA MET A 102 13.82 -18.78 -21.99
C MET A 102 14.49 -17.50 -21.49
N LYS A 103 14.73 -16.56 -22.40
CA LYS A 103 15.05 -15.18 -22.05
C LYS A 103 13.78 -14.53 -21.51
N HIS A 104 13.57 -14.59 -20.20
CA HIS A 104 12.48 -13.85 -19.57
C HIS A 104 12.70 -12.36 -19.84
N SER A 105 11.83 -11.78 -20.64
CA SER A 105 11.90 -10.39 -21.07
C SER A 105 11.51 -9.46 -19.93
N GLY A 106 12.40 -9.28 -18.93
CA GLY A 106 12.45 -8.13 -18.01
C GLY A 106 11.21 -7.79 -17.15
N ASN A 107 10.04 -8.40 -17.39
CA ASN A 107 8.83 -8.22 -16.61
C ASN A 107 8.94 -9.09 -15.37
N ILE A 108 9.64 -8.48 -14.44
CA ILE A 108 10.04 -8.91 -13.11
C ILE A 108 8.84 -9.04 -12.14
N GLU A 109 7.60 -8.99 -12.63
CA GLU A 109 6.40 -9.08 -11.77
C GLU A 109 6.43 -10.33 -10.88
N ASN A 110 7.02 -11.43 -11.37
CA ASN A 110 7.07 -12.70 -10.65
C ASN A 110 8.47 -13.16 -10.28
N LYS A 111 9.27 -12.29 -9.64
CA LYS A 111 10.59 -12.66 -9.08
C LYS A 111 10.54 -13.94 -8.25
N LYS A 112 9.45 -14.16 -7.50
CA LYS A 112 9.32 -15.28 -6.58
C LYS A 112 9.14 -16.61 -7.33
N THR A 113 8.19 -16.68 -8.25
CA THR A 113 7.97 -17.84 -9.13
C THR A 113 9.22 -18.16 -9.95
N TYR A 114 9.85 -17.13 -10.53
CA TYR A 114 11.09 -17.29 -11.28
C TYR A 114 12.19 -17.93 -10.44
N LYS A 115 12.42 -17.44 -9.21
CA LYS A 115 13.40 -18.02 -8.28
C LYS A 115 13.09 -19.48 -7.93
N VAL A 116 11.81 -19.80 -7.71
CA VAL A 116 11.38 -21.17 -7.38
C VAL A 116 11.67 -22.12 -8.54
N VAL A 117 11.30 -21.75 -9.78
CA VAL A 117 11.52 -22.62 -10.95
C VAL A 117 13.00 -22.74 -11.29
N THR A 118 13.73 -21.62 -11.37
CA THR A 118 15.15 -21.63 -11.76
C THR A 118 16.06 -22.23 -10.70
N GLY A 119 15.71 -22.11 -9.41
CA GLY A 119 16.41 -22.75 -8.31
C GLY A 119 16.17 -24.27 -8.21
N SER A 120 15.30 -24.83 -9.04
CA SER A 120 14.96 -26.25 -9.03
C SER A 120 15.76 -27.00 -10.09
N LYS A 121 16.34 -28.15 -9.74
CA LYS A 121 17.04 -29.01 -10.71
C LYS A 121 16.08 -29.96 -11.42
N ASP A 122 15.13 -30.48 -10.67
CA ASP A 122 14.21 -31.54 -11.05
C ASP A 122 12.83 -31.31 -10.40
N TYR A 123 11.86 -32.15 -10.73
CA TYR A 123 10.52 -32.19 -10.14
C TYR A 123 10.54 -32.16 -8.60
N ARG A 124 11.42 -32.95 -7.96
CA ARG A 124 11.51 -33.00 -6.48
C ARG A 124 12.02 -31.68 -5.91
N GLY A 125 13.03 -31.10 -6.53
CA GLY A 125 13.53 -29.77 -6.19
C GLY A 125 12.45 -28.70 -6.34
N LEU A 126 11.64 -28.79 -7.40
CA LEU A 126 10.53 -27.87 -7.63
C LEU A 126 9.48 -27.96 -6.53
N ILE A 127 9.03 -29.15 -6.18
CA ILE A 127 8.07 -29.34 -5.08
C ILE A 127 8.64 -28.80 -3.77
N LYS A 128 9.91 -29.06 -3.46
CA LYS A 128 10.53 -28.57 -2.22
C LYS A 128 10.55 -27.03 -2.18
N ASN A 129 10.99 -26.39 -3.26
CA ASN A 129 11.06 -24.94 -3.36
C ASN A 129 9.67 -24.30 -3.34
N LEU A 130 8.70 -24.93 -3.99
CA LEU A 130 7.30 -24.51 -4.02
C LEU A 130 6.65 -24.60 -2.63
N LYS A 131 6.85 -25.72 -1.91
CA LYS A 131 6.38 -25.90 -0.52
C LYS A 131 6.94 -24.81 0.39
N SER A 132 8.23 -24.52 0.29
CA SER A 132 8.87 -23.44 1.06
C SER A 132 8.24 -22.09 0.71
N GLY A 133 8.15 -21.77 -0.58
CA GLY A 133 7.62 -20.49 -1.05
C GLY A 133 6.17 -20.25 -0.63
N LEU A 134 5.29 -21.22 -0.86
CA LEU A 134 3.88 -21.13 -0.46
C LEU A 134 3.71 -21.20 1.06
N GLY A 135 4.50 -22.03 1.75
CA GLY A 135 4.49 -22.11 3.22
C GLY A 135 4.80 -20.78 3.88
N GLU A 136 5.79 -20.05 3.36
CA GLU A 136 6.11 -18.70 3.81
C GLU A 136 4.95 -17.72 3.57
N ASP A 137 4.28 -17.78 2.42
CA ASP A 137 3.15 -16.88 2.13
C ASP A 137 1.97 -17.17 3.04
N LEU A 138 1.61 -18.44 3.21
CA LEU A 138 0.53 -18.84 4.12
C LEU A 138 0.84 -18.45 5.57
N SER A 139 2.09 -18.58 6.01
CA SER A 139 2.50 -18.21 7.36
C SER A 139 2.43 -16.69 7.58
N LYS A 140 2.86 -15.89 6.59
CA LYS A 140 2.73 -14.43 6.64
C LYS A 140 1.27 -14.00 6.67
N GLU A 141 0.44 -14.60 5.83
CA GLU A 141 -0.99 -14.30 5.77
C GLU A 141 -1.69 -14.66 7.09
N TYR A 142 -1.34 -15.78 7.70
CA TYR A 142 -1.81 -16.17 9.03
C TYR A 142 -1.43 -15.15 10.12
N GLU A 143 -0.16 -14.76 10.21
CA GLU A 143 0.27 -13.79 11.24
C GLU A 143 -0.36 -12.41 11.04
N LEU A 144 -0.59 -12.00 9.79
CA LEU A 144 -1.32 -10.77 9.49
C LEU A 144 -2.75 -10.81 10.04
N LEU A 145 -3.51 -11.86 9.72
CA LEU A 145 -4.91 -11.99 10.18
C LEU A 145 -5.00 -12.12 11.70
N LYS A 146 -4.09 -12.87 12.32
CA LYS A 146 -3.97 -12.96 13.77
C LYS A 146 -3.71 -11.59 14.41
N GLY A 147 -2.86 -10.78 13.79
CA GLY A 147 -2.60 -9.39 14.18
C GLY A 147 -3.86 -8.51 14.08
N GLU A 148 -4.62 -8.62 12.98
CA GLU A 148 -5.87 -7.89 12.80
C GLU A 148 -6.92 -8.25 13.85
N ILE A 149 -7.14 -9.55 14.11
CA ILE A 149 -8.05 -10.04 15.15
C ILE A 149 -7.63 -9.54 16.53
N SER A 150 -6.33 -9.62 16.86
CA SER A 150 -5.80 -9.10 18.12
C SER A 150 -6.10 -7.59 18.27
N GLY A 151 -5.94 -6.82 17.19
CA GLY A 151 -6.24 -5.40 17.17
C GLY A 151 -7.72 -5.07 17.33
N LEU A 152 -8.62 -5.90 16.79
CA LEU A 152 -10.07 -5.75 16.98
C LEU A 152 -10.50 -6.14 18.40
N ARG A 153 -9.96 -7.23 18.95
CA ARG A 153 -10.21 -7.62 20.34
C ARG A 153 -9.81 -6.53 21.33
N LYS A 154 -8.65 -5.90 21.12
CA LYS A 154 -8.20 -4.77 21.96
C LYS A 154 -9.12 -3.54 21.88
N ARG A 155 -9.89 -3.40 20.79
CA ARG A 155 -10.92 -2.37 20.63
C ARG A 155 -12.25 -2.76 21.27
N GLY A 156 -12.38 -3.97 21.79
CA GLY A 156 -13.60 -4.49 22.43
C GLY A 156 -14.56 -5.16 21.45
N GLU A 157 -14.13 -5.45 20.22
CA GLU A 157 -14.97 -6.14 19.23
C GLU A 157 -15.06 -7.64 19.51
N ASP A 158 -16.24 -8.21 19.27
CA ASP A 158 -16.42 -9.66 19.27
C ASP A 158 -15.85 -10.25 17.98
N VAL A 159 -14.76 -10.98 18.13
CA VAL A 159 -14.02 -11.66 17.04
C VAL A 159 -13.79 -13.14 17.37
N LEU A 160 -14.64 -13.71 18.24
CA LEU A 160 -14.48 -15.07 18.73
C LEU A 160 -14.55 -16.10 17.60
N ILE A 161 -15.47 -15.90 16.66
CA ILE A 161 -15.72 -16.83 15.55
C ILE A 161 -14.52 -16.86 14.61
N GLU A 162 -13.99 -15.69 14.24
CA GLU A 162 -12.84 -15.54 13.35
C GLU A 162 -11.57 -16.11 14.00
N ASP A 163 -11.39 -15.87 15.31
CA ASP A 163 -10.26 -16.43 16.05
C ASP A 163 -10.32 -17.97 16.08
N LEU A 164 -11.50 -18.54 16.35
CA LEU A 164 -11.73 -19.98 16.30
C LEU A 164 -11.43 -20.56 14.91
N LYS A 165 -11.87 -19.91 13.83
CA LYS A 165 -11.55 -20.33 12.45
C LYS A 165 -10.03 -20.38 12.23
N LEU A 166 -9.30 -19.35 12.67
CA LEU A 166 -7.84 -19.26 12.52
C LEU A 166 -7.08 -20.30 13.35
N THR A 167 -7.59 -20.77 14.50
CA THR A 167 -6.89 -21.79 15.30
C THR A 167 -6.60 -23.09 14.51
N SER A 168 -7.43 -23.41 13.51
CA SER A 168 -7.26 -24.59 12.66
C SER A 168 -6.19 -24.44 11.57
N VAL A 169 -5.78 -23.20 11.26
CA VAL A 169 -4.88 -22.89 10.14
C VAL A 169 -3.48 -23.49 10.30
N PRO A 170 -2.78 -23.37 11.45
CA PRO A 170 -1.42 -23.88 11.59
C PRO A 170 -1.31 -25.38 11.28
N PHE A 171 -2.31 -26.16 11.70
CA PHE A 171 -2.38 -27.59 11.39
C PHE A 171 -2.57 -27.84 9.88
N LYS A 172 -3.47 -27.10 9.24
CA LYS A 172 -3.73 -27.23 7.79
C LYS A 172 -2.54 -26.80 6.94
N ILE A 173 -1.78 -25.77 7.36
CA ILE A 173 -0.51 -25.40 6.72
C ILE A 173 0.50 -26.55 6.84
N LYS A 174 0.66 -27.15 8.03
CA LYS A 174 1.55 -28.31 8.22
C LYS A 174 1.15 -29.48 7.32
N LEU A 175 -0.14 -29.76 7.20
CA LEU A 175 -0.65 -30.81 6.31
C LEU A 175 -0.28 -30.53 4.85
N PHE A 176 -0.51 -29.30 4.36
CA PHE A 176 -0.09 -28.90 3.02
C PHE A 176 1.43 -29.02 2.83
N LEU A 177 2.25 -28.63 3.81
CA LEU A 177 3.71 -28.78 3.71
C LEU A 177 4.15 -30.25 3.66
N ALA A 178 3.41 -31.14 4.30
CA ALA A 178 3.65 -32.58 4.20
C ALA A 178 3.24 -33.12 2.82
N THR A 179 2.05 -32.80 2.33
CA THR A 179 1.45 -33.42 1.14
C THR A 179 1.81 -32.72 -0.17
N ALA A 180 2.01 -31.40 -0.18
CA ALA A 180 1.96 -30.54 -1.36
C ALA A 180 0.67 -30.68 -2.19
N ASP A 181 -0.41 -31.18 -1.61
CA ASP A 181 -1.66 -31.33 -2.34
C ASP A 181 -2.31 -29.94 -2.57
N LYS A 182 -2.70 -29.68 -3.81
CA LYS A 182 -3.51 -28.52 -4.19
C LYS A 182 -4.77 -28.40 -3.34
N LYS A 183 -5.42 -29.53 -3.01
CA LYS A 183 -6.64 -29.52 -2.20
C LYS A 183 -6.39 -28.96 -0.80
N ASP A 184 -5.25 -29.27 -0.21
CA ASP A 184 -4.91 -28.79 1.13
C ASP A 184 -4.56 -27.30 1.11
N LEU A 185 -3.86 -26.83 0.07
CA LEU A 185 -3.64 -25.40 -0.16
C LEU A 185 -4.97 -24.63 -0.25
N TYR A 186 -5.91 -25.15 -1.03
CA TYR A 186 -7.23 -24.51 -1.21
C TYR A 186 -8.00 -24.43 0.11
N LYS A 187 -7.98 -25.49 0.94
CA LYS A 187 -8.63 -25.46 2.26
C LYS A 187 -8.06 -24.36 3.17
N VAL A 188 -6.76 -24.13 3.15
CA VAL A 188 -6.13 -23.05 3.92
C VAL A 188 -6.57 -21.68 3.40
N LYS A 189 -6.47 -21.46 2.08
CA LYS A 189 -6.85 -20.20 1.44
C LYS A 189 -8.32 -19.85 1.66
N LYS A 190 -9.21 -20.84 1.58
CA LYS A 190 -10.64 -20.63 1.86
C LYS A 190 -10.88 -20.08 3.27
N ILE A 191 -10.16 -20.57 4.28
CA ILE A 191 -10.28 -20.04 5.65
C ILE A 191 -9.80 -18.59 5.72
N PHE A 192 -8.70 -18.27 5.03
CA PHE A 192 -8.22 -16.89 4.97
C PHE A 192 -9.22 -15.95 4.30
N GLU A 193 -9.85 -16.38 3.19
CA GLU A 193 -10.89 -15.62 2.50
C GLU A 193 -12.11 -15.42 3.40
N ASP A 194 -12.60 -16.48 4.05
CA ASP A 194 -13.74 -16.41 4.97
C ASP A 194 -13.46 -15.44 6.13
N VAL A 195 -12.28 -15.55 6.76
CA VAL A 195 -11.89 -14.64 7.86
C VAL A 195 -11.74 -13.21 7.35
N LYS A 196 -11.09 -12.98 6.22
CA LYS A 196 -10.95 -11.63 5.64
C LYS A 196 -12.28 -10.98 5.36
N ALA A 197 -13.21 -11.73 4.76
CA ALA A 197 -14.54 -11.24 4.44
C ALA A 197 -15.31 -10.84 5.71
N ASP A 198 -15.21 -11.63 6.78
CA ASP A 198 -15.86 -11.32 8.05
C ASP A 198 -15.22 -10.09 8.73
N LEU A 199 -13.88 -10.00 8.72
CA LEU A 199 -13.16 -8.82 9.24
C LEU A 199 -13.49 -7.53 8.47
N GLU A 200 -13.67 -7.61 7.16
CA GLU A 200 -14.02 -6.46 6.33
C GLU A 200 -15.44 -5.97 6.61
N LYS A 201 -16.41 -6.89 6.78
CA LYS A 201 -17.77 -6.54 7.24
C LYS A 201 -17.72 -5.81 8.58
N ASN A 202 -16.97 -6.34 9.54
CA ASN A 202 -16.81 -5.72 10.86
C ASN A 202 -16.21 -4.30 10.75
N LYS A 203 -15.20 -4.10 9.89
CA LYS A 203 -14.63 -2.76 9.62
C LYS A 203 -15.68 -1.78 9.06
N ILE A 204 -16.55 -2.22 8.16
CA ILE A 204 -17.63 -1.40 7.57
C ILE A 204 -18.71 -1.05 8.59
N GLU A 205 -19.11 -2.01 9.43
CA GLU A 205 -20.08 -1.74 10.51
C GLU A 205 -19.52 -0.74 11.52
N MET A 206 -18.23 -0.84 11.83
CA MET A 206 -17.57 0.11 12.72
C MET A 206 -17.52 1.52 12.17
N SER A 207 -17.19 1.70 10.90
CA SER A 207 -17.19 3.04 10.30
C SER A 207 -18.58 3.69 10.35
N LYS A 208 -19.64 2.89 10.15
CA LYS A 208 -21.03 3.38 10.26
C LYS A 208 -21.39 3.79 11.68
N LYS A 209 -21.05 2.97 12.69
CA LYS A 209 -21.28 3.28 14.11
C LYS A 209 -20.52 4.54 14.54
N GLU A 210 -19.27 4.71 14.12
CA GLU A 210 -18.47 5.89 14.42
C GLU A 210 -19.05 7.17 13.80
N GLU A 211 -19.53 7.11 12.56
CA GLU A 211 -20.21 8.24 11.91
C GLU A 211 -21.50 8.62 12.61
N GLU A 212 -22.29 7.63 13.06
CA GLU A 212 -23.52 7.88 13.80
C GLU A 212 -23.24 8.51 15.16
N ILE A 213 -22.24 8.02 15.90
CA ILE A 213 -21.80 8.61 17.17
C ILE A 213 -21.35 10.06 16.96
N LYS A 214 -20.56 10.34 15.91
CA LYS A 214 -20.12 11.71 15.59
C LYS A 214 -21.29 12.64 15.28
N LYS A 215 -22.32 12.17 14.57
CA LYS A 215 -23.54 12.96 14.29
C LYS A 215 -24.29 13.27 15.59
N ARG A 216 -24.54 12.26 16.43
CA ARG A 216 -25.21 12.43 17.73
C ARG A 216 -24.45 13.36 18.68
N LEU A 217 -23.11 13.32 18.66
CA LEU A 217 -22.29 14.24 19.47
C LEU A 217 -22.41 15.69 18.98
N LYS A 218 -22.43 15.92 17.66
CA LYS A 218 -22.64 17.27 17.09
C LYS A 218 -24.02 17.82 17.40
N GLU A 219 -25.07 17.01 17.28
CA GLU A 219 -26.44 17.40 17.65
C GLU A 219 -26.53 17.79 19.13
N LYS A 220 -25.94 16.98 20.02
CA LYS A 220 -25.88 17.31 21.46
C LYS A 220 -25.11 18.59 21.76
N GLU A 221 -24.06 18.91 21.01
CA GLU A 221 -23.35 20.19 21.18
C GLU A 221 -24.17 21.38 20.67
N GLU A 222 -24.90 21.23 19.57
CA GLU A 222 -25.80 22.28 19.07
C GLU A 222 -26.96 22.55 20.03
N ASP A 223 -27.56 21.51 20.60
CA ASP A 223 -28.65 21.65 21.56
C ASP A 223 -28.18 22.35 22.85
N LYS A 224 -26.98 22.01 23.35
CA LYS A 224 -26.37 22.73 24.48
C LYS A 224 -26.12 24.20 24.16
N ARG A 225 -25.64 24.52 22.95
CA ARG A 225 -25.44 25.93 22.53
C ARG A 225 -26.76 26.68 22.45
N LYS A 226 -27.83 26.05 21.96
CA LYS A 226 -29.17 26.67 21.93
C LYS A 226 -29.70 26.93 23.34
N GLU A 227 -29.54 26.00 24.28
CA GLU A 227 -29.91 26.21 25.69
C GLU A 227 -29.11 27.35 26.35
N GLU A 228 -27.80 27.44 26.10
CA GLU A 228 -26.97 28.53 26.62
C GLU A 228 -27.39 29.90 26.06
N THR A 229 -27.66 29.99 24.75
CA THR A 229 -28.15 31.24 24.13
C THR A 229 -29.55 31.64 24.63
N ALA A 230 -30.47 30.69 24.77
CA ALA A 230 -31.80 30.96 25.33
C ALA A 230 -31.73 31.44 26.78
N SER A 231 -30.81 30.86 27.57
CA SER A 231 -30.57 31.28 28.96
C SER A 231 -29.98 32.69 29.04
N GLN A 232 -29.05 33.04 28.15
CA GLN A 232 -28.51 34.40 28.05
C GLN A 232 -29.56 35.43 27.62
N ASP A 233 -30.45 35.09 26.68
CA ASP A 233 -31.54 35.96 26.26
C ASP A 233 -32.55 36.24 27.39
N ILE A 234 -32.81 35.25 28.26
CA ILE A 234 -33.66 35.43 29.44
C ILE A 234 -33.00 36.39 30.44
N ILE A 235 -31.69 36.28 30.65
CA ILE A 235 -30.93 37.18 31.52
C ILE A 235 -30.96 38.61 30.98
N ILE A 236 -30.69 38.81 29.69
CA ILE A 236 -30.71 40.13 29.03
C ILE A 236 -32.10 40.78 29.09
N LYS A 237 -33.18 40.00 28.93
CA LYS A 237 -34.56 40.51 29.04
C LYS A 237 -34.93 40.92 30.47
N LYS A 238 -34.44 40.19 31.49
CA LYS A 238 -34.64 40.59 32.90
C LYS A 238 -33.92 41.90 33.23
N GLU A 239 -32.68 42.08 32.79
CA GLU A 239 -31.92 43.33 33.03
C GLU A 239 -32.58 44.55 32.34
N LYS A 240 -33.06 44.39 31.09
CA LYS A 240 -33.79 45.45 30.38
C LYS A 240 -35.16 45.76 30.98
N GLY A 241 -35.81 44.78 31.62
CA GLY A 241 -37.06 44.96 32.36
C GLY A 241 -36.87 45.75 33.67
N PHE A 242 -35.74 45.58 34.34
CA PHE A 242 -35.37 46.35 35.53
C PHE A 242 -35.02 47.82 35.20
N ALA A 243 -34.39 48.08 34.05
CA ALA A 243 -34.07 49.45 33.63
C ALA A 243 -35.30 50.34 33.37
N LYS A 244 -36.49 49.77 33.16
CA LYS A 244 -37.74 50.54 32.95
C LYS A 244 -38.54 50.84 34.22
N LYS A 245 -38.16 50.30 35.39
CA LYS A 245 -38.88 50.53 36.66
C LYS A 245 -38.13 51.41 37.68
N GLY A 246 -37.00 52.01 37.30
CA GLY A 246 -36.11 52.71 38.24
C GLY A 246 -35.77 54.15 37.88
N ILE A 247 -36.65 54.91 37.23
CA ILE A 247 -36.48 56.37 37.06
C ILE A 247 -37.60 57.09 37.82
N SER A 248 -37.54 57.04 39.14
CA SER A 248 -38.00 58.16 39.95
C SER A 248 -37.35 58.04 41.32
N LYS A 249 -36.66 59.12 41.73
CA LYS A 249 -36.14 59.38 43.08
C LYS A 249 -34.91 58.53 43.45
N ASP A 250 -33.77 59.02 43.91
CA ASP A 250 -33.42 60.31 44.51
C ASP A 250 -31.96 60.68 44.20
N LYS A 251 -31.73 61.99 44.02
CA LYS A 251 -30.42 62.62 44.17
C LYS A 251 -30.22 62.91 45.65
N GLU A 252 -29.47 62.08 46.38
CA GLU A 252 -28.64 62.51 47.51
C GLU A 252 -28.00 61.30 48.18
N SER A 253 -26.68 61.17 48.03
CA SER A 253 -25.74 61.04 49.14
C SER A 253 -24.37 60.63 48.61
N LYS A 254 -23.48 61.63 48.59
CA LYS A 254 -22.04 61.41 48.73
C LYS A 254 -21.79 60.74 50.10
N LYS A 255 -20.98 59.69 50.14
CA LYS A 255 -19.73 59.60 50.96
C LYS A 255 -19.35 58.15 51.26
N LYS A 256 -18.04 57.91 51.09
CA LYS A 256 -17.20 56.97 51.85
C LYS A 256 -17.51 55.48 51.67
N LEU A 257 -16.59 54.77 51.04
CA LEU A 257 -15.68 53.85 51.72
C LEU A 257 -14.78 53.15 50.69
N SER A 258 -13.58 53.70 50.56
CA SER A 258 -12.39 52.94 50.20
C SER A 258 -12.05 52.01 51.36
N ALA A 259 -11.91 50.70 51.10
CA ALA A 259 -10.81 49.84 51.55
C ALA A 259 -11.20 48.36 51.61
N LEU A 260 -10.19 47.52 51.33
CA LEU A 260 -10.06 46.09 51.66
C LEU A 260 -10.93 45.12 50.83
N SER A 261 -10.43 44.02 50.28
CA SER A 261 -9.13 43.36 50.32
C SER A 261 -9.11 42.28 49.23
N SER A 262 -7.95 42.08 48.61
CA SER A 262 -7.70 41.05 47.60
C SER A 262 -7.72 39.64 48.23
N PRO A 263 -8.37 38.62 47.63
CA PRO A 263 -8.18 37.24 48.05
C PRO A 263 -6.88 36.69 47.46
N THR A 264 -5.97 36.30 48.34
CA THR A 264 -4.72 35.61 48.03
C THR A 264 -4.97 34.20 47.48
N PHE A 265 -4.35 33.93 46.33
CA PHE A 265 -4.33 32.64 45.64
C PHE A 265 -3.47 31.64 46.45
N SER A 266 -4.09 30.65 47.11
CA SER A 266 -3.34 29.57 47.77
C SER A 266 -3.05 28.44 46.77
N LYS A 267 -1.75 28.22 46.49
CA LYS A 267 -1.25 27.11 45.68
C LYS A 267 -1.43 25.79 46.45
N LYS A 268 -2.37 24.97 46.02
CA LYS A 268 -2.49 23.57 46.49
C LYS A 268 -1.37 22.73 45.84
N LYS A 269 -0.43 22.26 46.66
CA LYS A 269 0.62 21.32 46.30
C LYS A 269 0.01 19.95 45.96
N ASN A 270 0.32 19.40 44.79
CA ASN A 270 0.07 18.00 44.45
C ASN A 270 1.09 17.09 45.17
N PRO A 271 0.66 16.01 45.85
CA PRO A 271 1.57 15.02 46.38
C PRO A 271 2.05 14.04 45.28
N LYS A 272 3.34 13.77 45.31
CA LYS A 272 4.06 12.76 44.52
C LYS A 272 3.42 11.38 44.68
N LYS A 273 3.05 10.74 43.56
CA LYS A 273 2.76 9.30 43.53
C LYS A 273 4.08 8.54 43.32
N LYS A 274 4.44 7.73 44.31
CA LYS A 274 5.62 6.86 44.32
C LYS A 274 5.48 5.73 43.29
N ASN A 275 6.60 5.43 42.64
CA ASN A 275 6.89 4.18 41.96
C ASN A 275 6.67 2.98 42.89
N ASN A 276 6.05 1.93 42.36
CA ASN A 276 6.28 0.56 42.80
C ASN A 276 6.71 -0.25 41.57
N GLN A 277 8.00 -0.54 41.50
CA GLN A 277 8.53 -1.72 40.84
C GLN A 277 8.19 -2.93 41.72
N LYS A 278 7.76 -4.03 41.12
CA LYS A 278 7.97 -5.38 41.62
C LYS A 278 8.16 -6.31 40.42
N ASP A 279 9.35 -6.91 40.44
CA ASP A 279 9.76 -8.27 40.03
C ASP A 279 9.28 -8.84 38.68
#